data_AF-A0A7M7L1N0-F1
#
_entry.id   AF-A0A7M7L1N0-F1
#
_cell.length_a   1.000
_cell.length_b   1.000
_cell.length_c   1.000
_cell.angle_alpha   90.00
_cell.angle_beta   90.00
_cell.angle_gamma   90.00
#
_symmetry.space_group_name_H-M   'P 1'
#
loop_
_entity.id
_entity.type
_entity.pdbx_description
1 polymer ?
#
loop_
_entity_poly.entity_id
_entity_poly.type
_entity_poly.pdbx_seq_one_letter_code
_entity_poly.pdbx_strand_id
1 'polypeptide(L)'
;MLKQLTPEKAIHITWISVAITFCWPLPANSTKIQVFMFKTLQIISIINAFILLLPLLYSVYLHFDDIVIVFKSIALCVGLSQMIIQTAICFVKYNTLQRVIEEMITYVKEAQQYERKIFHKYIKKCYTFYGCSIICMYLTGLAFIIGPAFSPASFPADAEYPFQINYKSIKVIIYLQQTLVGFQCTAHICLSVFGALLLWFTAARFECLIVELKKITNISMLIVCIKKQLHIRRYAKKVVIGFRFIILCAIGISTFALTLGGVIMIKKAPFIVKVQFITLILTLLTEIYIYTWPANHMKDMSINVSQSIYNITWYKQTLRMQKDVLTVLMYQQPIILSINCILPELTLHYYCSYLSNAFSIFTAIRVIIEDNSS
;
A
#
# COMPACT_ATOMS: atom_id res chain seq x y z
N MET A 1 23.79 22.17 2.65
CA MET A 1 22.87 21.68 1.59
C MET A 1 22.53 20.23 1.88
N LEU A 2 21.28 19.91 2.27
CA LEU A 2 20.82 18.52 2.27
C LEU A 2 20.98 17.97 0.84
N LYS A 3 21.72 16.86 0.68
CA LYS A 3 21.79 16.14 -0.60
C LYS A 3 20.36 15.85 -1.07
N GLN A 4 19.95 16.44 -2.19
CA GLN A 4 18.61 16.23 -2.75
C GLN A 4 18.39 14.73 -3.01
N LEU A 5 17.23 14.22 -2.60
CA LEU A 5 16.87 12.82 -2.80
C LEU A 5 16.60 12.58 -4.29
N THR A 6 17.37 11.69 -4.90
CA THR A 6 17.20 11.35 -6.32
C THR A 6 16.09 10.31 -6.51
N PRO A 7 15.47 10.21 -7.70
CA PRO A 7 14.48 9.18 -8.00
C PRO A 7 14.98 7.76 -7.74
N GLU A 8 16.23 7.46 -8.07
CA GLU A 8 16.83 6.15 -7.85
C GLU A 8 16.93 5.83 -6.35
N LYS A 9 17.27 6.82 -5.52
CA LYS A 9 17.29 6.66 -4.06
C LYS A 9 15.88 6.47 -3.49
N ALA A 10 14.88 7.18 -4.00
CA ALA A 10 13.50 7.00 -3.56
C ALA A 10 12.97 5.59 -3.89
N ILE A 11 13.27 5.08 -5.08
CA ILE A 11 12.97 3.68 -5.48
C ILE A 11 13.69 2.70 -4.54
N HIS A 12 14.97 2.94 -4.25
CA HIS A 12 15.75 2.06 -3.39
C HIS A 12 15.25 2.02 -1.94
N ILE A 13 14.90 3.18 -1.35
CA ILE A 13 14.30 3.25 -0.01
C ILE A 13 12.98 2.47 0.03
N THR A 14 12.14 2.63 -1.00
CA THR A 14 10.87 1.90 -1.11
C THR A 14 11.08 0.39 -1.24
N TRP A 15 12.10 -0.03 -2.00
CA TRP A 15 12.47 -1.44 -2.11
C TRP A 15 12.93 -2.01 -0.77
N ILE A 16 13.78 -1.29 -0.01
CA ILE A 16 14.24 -1.71 1.32
C ILE A 16 13.04 -1.89 2.26
N SER A 17 12.08 -0.96 2.28
CA SER A 17 10.92 -1.02 3.18
C SER A 17 9.99 -2.21 2.92
N VAL A 18 10.12 -2.90 1.79
CA VAL A 18 9.30 -4.07 1.46
C VAL A 18 10.13 -5.33 1.21
N ALA A 19 11.46 -5.29 1.35
CA ALA A 19 12.34 -6.37 0.91
C ALA A 19 12.00 -7.73 1.55
N ILE A 20 11.70 -7.74 2.85
CA ILE A 20 11.40 -8.94 3.63
C ILE A 20 10.00 -9.56 3.33
N THR A 21 9.16 -8.84 2.59
CA THR A 21 7.85 -9.37 2.12
C THR A 21 8.01 -10.32 0.93
N PHE A 22 9.15 -10.26 0.23
CA PHE A 22 9.33 -10.91 -1.07
C PHE A 22 8.24 -10.54 -2.10
N CYS A 23 7.63 -9.35 -2.01
CA CYS A 23 6.60 -8.90 -2.94
C CYS A 23 7.14 -7.99 -4.07
N TRP A 24 8.36 -7.47 -3.93
CA TRP A 24 9.05 -6.74 -4.98
C TRP A 24 9.75 -7.72 -5.93
N PRO A 25 9.29 -7.90 -7.18
CA PRO A 25 9.81 -8.90 -8.10
C PRO A 25 11.27 -8.64 -8.50
N LEU A 26 11.97 -9.72 -8.85
CA LEU A 26 13.32 -9.65 -9.38
C LEU A 26 13.35 -9.00 -10.78
N PRO A 27 14.50 -8.44 -11.22
CA PRO A 27 14.65 -7.93 -12.59
C PRO A 27 14.40 -9.00 -13.68
N ALA A 28 13.96 -8.60 -14.88
CA ALA A 28 13.68 -9.51 -16.00
C ALA A 28 14.90 -10.29 -16.47
N ASN A 29 16.09 -9.73 -16.24
CA ASN A 29 17.35 -10.38 -16.59
C ASN A 29 17.73 -11.49 -15.59
N SER A 30 16.95 -11.70 -14.53
CA SER A 30 17.18 -12.77 -13.56
C SER A 30 16.99 -14.16 -14.18
N THR A 31 17.80 -15.11 -13.73
CA THR A 31 17.74 -16.48 -14.24
C THR A 31 16.46 -17.18 -13.77
N LYS A 32 16.04 -18.22 -14.51
CA LYS A 32 14.87 -19.04 -14.12
C LYS A 32 15.02 -19.62 -12.70
N ILE A 33 16.24 -19.98 -12.30
CA ILE A 33 16.54 -20.50 -10.96
C ILE A 33 16.34 -19.42 -9.89
N GLN A 34 16.80 -18.19 -10.13
CA GLN A 34 16.58 -17.07 -9.20
C GLN A 34 15.09 -16.78 -9.00
N VAL A 35 14.31 -16.77 -10.09
CA VAL A 35 12.86 -16.55 -10.03
C VAL A 35 12.17 -17.71 -9.30
N PHE A 36 12.59 -18.95 -9.53
CA PHE A 36 12.08 -20.11 -8.80
C PHE A 36 12.36 -19.99 -7.29
N MET A 37 13.60 -19.70 -6.90
CA MET A 37 13.98 -19.49 -5.50
C MET A 37 13.18 -18.36 -4.85
N PHE A 38 12.97 -17.25 -5.56
CA PHE A 38 12.18 -16.12 -5.07
C PHE A 38 10.72 -16.51 -4.80
N LYS A 39 10.10 -17.27 -5.71
CA LYS A 39 8.74 -17.79 -5.52
C LYS A 39 8.66 -18.79 -4.37
N THR A 40 9.69 -19.63 -4.19
CA THR A 40 9.78 -20.53 -3.04
C THR A 40 9.85 -19.74 -1.73
N LEU A 41 10.60 -18.64 -1.66
CA LEU A 41 10.64 -17.76 -0.49
C LEU A 41 9.26 -17.14 -0.16
N GLN A 42 8.47 -16.76 -1.16
CA GLN A 42 7.10 -16.30 -0.96
C GLN A 42 6.22 -17.39 -0.33
N ILE A 43 6.35 -18.64 -0.79
CA ILE A 43 5.60 -19.78 -0.22
C ILE A 43 6.05 -20.06 1.21
N ILE A 44 7.35 -20.06 1.48
CA ILE A 44 7.91 -20.22 2.83
C ILE A 44 7.38 -19.11 3.76
N SER A 45 7.30 -17.87 3.27
CA SER A 45 6.75 -16.74 4.03
C SER A 45 5.28 -16.99 4.43
N ILE A 46 4.47 -17.50 3.50
CA ILE A 46 3.07 -17.86 3.76
C ILE A 46 2.99 -18.99 4.80
N ILE A 47 3.80 -20.04 4.66
CA ILE A 47 3.85 -21.16 5.62
C ILE A 47 4.24 -20.63 7.01
N ASN A 48 5.25 -19.77 7.09
CA ASN A 48 5.70 -19.17 8.35
C ASN A 48 4.60 -18.35 9.03
N ALA A 49 3.77 -17.63 8.25
CA ALA A 49 2.60 -16.93 8.79
C ALA A 49 1.55 -17.91 9.34
N PHE A 50 1.28 -19.03 8.65
CA PHE A 50 0.35 -20.07 9.14
C PHE A 50 0.82 -20.74 10.44
N ILE A 51 2.13 -20.93 10.60
CA ILE A 51 2.73 -21.48 11.82
C ILE A 51 2.40 -20.61 13.05
N LEU A 52 2.24 -19.28 12.89
CA LEU A 52 1.78 -18.40 13.98
C LEU A 52 0.26 -18.24 14.03
N LEU A 53 -0.40 -18.25 12.87
CA LEU A 53 -1.85 -18.05 12.77
C LEU A 53 -2.64 -19.15 13.51
N LEU A 54 -2.24 -20.42 13.35
CA LEU A 54 -2.96 -21.54 13.97
C LEU A 54 -2.88 -21.51 15.51
N PRO A 55 -1.71 -21.33 16.15
CA PRO A 55 -1.60 -21.09 17.59
C PRO A 55 -2.41 -19.90 18.12
N LEU A 56 -2.51 -18.82 17.34
CA LEU A 56 -3.32 -17.66 17.73
C LEU A 56 -4.82 -17.95 17.68
N LEU A 57 -5.28 -18.66 16.65
CA LEU A 57 -6.68 -19.12 16.58
C LEU A 57 -7.01 -20.07 17.74
N TYR A 58 -6.07 -20.95 18.10
CA TYR A 58 -6.21 -21.83 19.26
C TYR A 58 -6.25 -21.05 20.58
N SER A 59 -5.41 -20.01 20.72
CA SER A 59 -5.44 -19.10 21.87
C SER A 59 -6.80 -18.38 22.02
N VAL A 60 -7.39 -17.91 20.93
CA VAL A 60 -8.74 -17.32 20.93
C VAL A 60 -9.79 -18.30 21.42
N TYR A 61 -9.68 -19.57 21.02
CA TYR A 61 -10.60 -20.62 21.46
C TYR A 61 -10.43 -20.95 22.95
N LEU A 62 -9.19 -21.03 23.44
CA LEU A 62 -8.88 -21.41 24.82
C LEU A 62 -9.23 -20.29 25.82
N HIS A 63 -8.93 -19.04 25.47
CA HIS A 63 -9.06 -17.88 26.35
C HIS A 63 -10.28 -17.02 26.02
N PHE A 64 -11.37 -17.63 25.52
CA PHE A 64 -12.56 -16.90 25.05
C PHE A 64 -13.16 -15.94 26.10
N ASP A 65 -12.97 -16.25 27.39
CA ASP A 65 -13.41 -15.43 28.51
C ASP A 65 -12.54 -14.18 28.75
N ASP A 66 -11.25 -14.20 28.35
CA ASP A 66 -10.35 -13.05 28.45
C ASP A 66 -10.43 -12.21 27.17
N ILE A 67 -11.30 -11.21 27.22
CA ILE A 67 -11.52 -10.25 26.14
C ILE A 67 -10.19 -9.59 25.68
N VAL A 68 -9.23 -9.32 26.57
CA VAL A 68 -7.98 -8.66 26.18
C VAL A 68 -7.12 -9.59 25.34
N ILE A 69 -6.96 -10.85 25.75
CA ILE A 69 -6.21 -11.86 24.99
C ILE A 69 -6.90 -12.13 23.66
N VAL A 70 -8.22 -12.35 23.67
CA VAL A 70 -9.02 -12.60 22.46
C VAL A 70 -8.83 -11.49 21.43
N PHE A 71 -8.99 -10.23 21.85
CA PHE A 71 -8.92 -9.11 20.92
C PHE A 71 -7.50 -8.87 20.39
N LYS A 72 -6.45 -9.05 21.20
CA LYS A 72 -5.07 -9.01 20.74
C LYS A 72 -4.79 -10.11 19.71
N SER A 73 -5.20 -11.35 20.02
CA SER A 73 -5.00 -12.49 19.14
C SER A 73 -5.76 -12.34 17.83
N ILE A 74 -7.01 -11.85 17.86
CA ILE A 74 -7.79 -11.52 16.65
C ILE A 74 -7.07 -10.43 15.83
N ALA A 75 -6.57 -9.36 16.45
CA ALA A 75 -5.86 -8.31 15.74
C ALA A 75 -4.60 -8.83 15.03
N LEU A 76 -3.85 -9.72 15.69
CA LEU A 76 -2.69 -10.39 15.09
C LEU A 76 -3.09 -11.35 13.97
N CYS A 77 -4.14 -12.16 14.15
CA CYS A 77 -4.69 -13.03 13.10
C CYS A 77 -5.08 -12.23 11.85
N VAL A 78 -5.65 -11.04 12.02
CA VAL A 78 -6.02 -10.12 10.94
C VAL A 78 -4.77 -9.63 10.20
N GLY A 79 -3.73 -9.21 10.93
CA GLY A 79 -2.44 -8.82 10.34
C GLY A 79 -1.76 -9.96 9.57
N LEU A 80 -1.79 -11.18 10.10
CA LEU A 80 -1.28 -12.37 9.43
C LEU A 80 -2.09 -12.70 8.17
N SER A 81 -3.41 -12.54 8.23
CA SER A 81 -4.29 -12.71 7.08
C SER A 81 -3.96 -11.69 5.99
N GLN A 82 -3.70 -10.42 6.35
CA GLN A 82 -3.23 -9.40 5.42
C GLN A 82 -1.93 -9.84 4.72
N MET A 83 -0.94 -10.26 5.49
CA MET A 83 0.34 -10.74 4.99
C MET A 83 0.16 -11.90 4.00
N ILE A 84 -0.62 -12.92 4.36
CA ILE A 84 -0.87 -14.10 3.52
C ILE A 84 -1.54 -13.69 2.21
N ILE A 85 -2.63 -12.92 2.28
CA ILE A 85 -3.41 -12.50 1.11
C ILE A 85 -2.57 -11.63 0.19
N GLN A 86 -1.84 -10.65 0.72
CA GLN A 86 -1.00 -9.77 -0.08
C GLN A 86 0.15 -10.52 -0.75
N THR A 87 0.81 -11.44 -0.03
CA THR A 87 1.86 -12.31 -0.61
C THR A 87 1.30 -13.16 -1.75
N ALA A 88 0.12 -13.76 -1.58
CA ALA A 88 -0.54 -14.55 -2.61
C ALA A 88 -0.90 -13.70 -3.84
N ILE A 89 -1.40 -12.48 -3.64
CA ILE A 89 -1.68 -11.55 -4.75
C ILE A 89 -0.38 -11.21 -5.50
N CYS A 90 0.70 -10.89 -4.79
CA CYS A 90 1.99 -10.58 -5.40
C CYS A 90 2.60 -11.79 -6.13
N PHE A 91 2.40 -13.00 -5.62
CA PHE A 91 2.79 -14.24 -6.30
C PHE A 91 2.06 -14.41 -7.65
N VAL A 92 0.73 -14.22 -7.66
CA VAL A 92 -0.10 -14.33 -8.87
C VAL A 92 0.19 -13.19 -9.86
N LYS A 93 0.41 -11.97 -9.35
CA LYS A 93 0.65 -10.76 -10.17
C LYS A 93 2.12 -10.53 -10.50
N TYR A 94 3.02 -11.44 -10.14
CA TYR A 94 4.47 -11.33 -10.29
C TYR A 94 4.89 -10.74 -11.65
N ASN A 95 4.45 -11.34 -12.76
CA ASN A 95 4.83 -10.91 -14.11
C ASN A 95 4.32 -9.50 -14.46
N THR A 96 3.17 -9.08 -13.91
CA THR A 96 2.62 -7.75 -14.16
C THR A 96 3.41 -6.70 -13.38
N LEU A 97 3.69 -6.98 -12.10
CA LEU A 97 4.48 -6.10 -11.23
C LEU A 97 5.91 -5.95 -11.76
N GLN A 98 6.53 -7.05 -12.22
CA GLN A 98 7.88 -7.06 -12.77
C GLN A 98 8.01 -6.09 -13.95
N ARG A 99 7.11 -6.23 -14.95
CA ARG A 99 7.09 -5.35 -16.14
C ARG A 99 6.88 -3.88 -15.78
N VAL A 100 5.98 -3.60 -14.82
CA VAL A 100 5.65 -2.23 -14.40
C VAL A 100 6.83 -1.56 -13.68
N ILE A 101 7.55 -2.31 -12.84
CA ILE A 101 8.75 -1.83 -12.15
C ILE A 101 9.90 -1.62 -13.13
N GLU A 102 10.13 -2.54 -14.05
CA GLU A 102 11.18 -2.40 -15.06
C GLU A 102 10.98 -1.18 -15.94
N GLU A 103 9.75 -0.99 -16.44
CA GLU A 103 9.44 0.18 -17.25
C GLU A 103 9.69 1.47 -16.45
N MET A 104 9.35 1.51 -15.15
CA MET A 104 9.68 2.63 -14.27
C MET A 104 11.19 2.83 -14.13
N ILE A 105 11.94 1.77 -13.79
CA ILE A 105 13.39 1.85 -13.55
C ILE A 105 14.13 2.28 -14.82
N THR A 106 13.81 1.69 -15.97
CA THR A 106 14.42 2.03 -17.26
C THR A 106 14.11 3.48 -17.62
N TYR A 107 12.84 3.91 -17.50
CA TYR A 107 12.46 5.28 -17.82
C TYR A 107 13.16 6.29 -16.92
N VAL A 108 13.26 6.03 -15.60
CA VAL A 108 13.95 6.93 -14.67
C VAL A 108 15.44 7.05 -14.99
N LYS A 109 16.09 5.96 -15.41
CA LYS A 109 17.51 5.98 -15.83
C LYS A 109 17.71 6.82 -17.08
N GLU A 110 16.84 6.64 -18.08
CA GLU A 110 16.92 7.31 -19.39
C GLU A 110 16.26 8.70 -19.42
N ALA A 111 15.69 9.15 -18.30
CA ALA A 111 14.90 10.37 -18.23
C ALA A 111 15.71 11.62 -18.60
N GLN A 112 15.11 12.46 -19.46
CA GLN A 112 15.66 13.75 -19.84
C GLN A 112 15.69 14.72 -18.65
N GLN A 113 16.51 15.77 -18.74
CA GLN A 113 16.71 16.70 -17.63
C GLN A 113 15.41 17.38 -17.17
N TYR A 114 14.48 17.69 -18.08
CA TYR A 114 13.19 18.28 -17.71
C TYR A 114 12.27 17.27 -17.01
N GLU A 115 12.28 16.00 -17.42
CA GLU A 115 11.52 14.92 -16.80
C GLU A 115 12.04 14.63 -15.40
N ARG A 116 13.38 14.60 -15.24
CA ARG A 116 14.03 14.51 -13.93
C ARG A 116 13.60 15.65 -13.02
N LYS A 117 13.51 16.89 -13.50
CA LYS A 117 12.99 18.02 -12.69
C LYS A 117 11.56 17.78 -12.20
N ILE A 118 10.70 17.20 -13.04
CA ILE A 118 9.34 16.80 -12.64
C ILE A 118 9.41 15.72 -11.57
N PHE A 119 10.18 14.64 -11.75
CA PHE A 119 10.32 13.61 -10.71
C PHE A 119 10.81 14.15 -9.37
N HIS A 120 11.80 15.05 -9.38
CA HIS A 120 12.26 15.69 -8.14
C HIS A 120 11.18 16.56 -7.49
N LYS A 121 10.34 17.25 -8.27
CA LYS A 121 9.20 18.02 -7.75
C LYS A 121 8.23 17.10 -6.99
N TYR A 122 7.90 15.93 -7.54
CA TYR A 122 7.03 14.95 -6.90
C TYR A 122 7.67 14.37 -5.64
N ILE A 123 8.94 13.97 -5.70
CA ILE A 123 9.67 13.46 -4.54
C ILE A 123 9.72 14.50 -3.44
N LYS A 124 10.08 15.75 -3.74
CA LYS A 124 10.11 16.83 -2.74
C LYS A 124 8.74 17.07 -2.10
N LYS A 125 7.65 16.90 -2.86
CA LYS A 125 6.28 17.06 -2.37
C LYS A 125 5.92 16.03 -1.29
N CYS A 126 6.46 14.81 -1.37
CA CYS A 126 5.99 13.70 -0.54
C CYS A 126 7.06 13.00 0.31
N TYR A 127 8.36 13.20 0.07
CA TYR A 127 9.42 12.40 0.70
C TYR A 127 9.39 12.42 2.24
N THR A 128 9.13 13.59 2.86
CA THR A 128 9.04 13.71 4.31
C THR A 128 7.91 12.85 4.86
N PHE A 129 6.72 12.95 4.25
CA PHE A 129 5.56 12.17 4.66
C PHE A 129 5.83 10.67 4.56
N TYR A 130 6.25 10.18 3.39
CA TYR A 130 6.50 8.75 3.18
C TYR A 130 7.65 8.22 4.04
N GLY A 131 8.72 8.99 4.22
CA GLY A 131 9.83 8.62 5.10
C GLY A 131 9.38 8.49 6.55
N CYS A 132 8.63 9.47 7.06
CA CYS A 132 8.04 9.39 8.40
C CYS A 132 7.06 8.21 8.51
N SER A 133 6.21 7.95 7.51
CA SER A 133 5.26 6.84 7.54
C SER A 133 5.96 5.48 7.61
N ILE A 134 7.02 5.25 6.81
CA ILE A 134 7.82 4.02 6.89
C ILE A 134 8.39 3.85 8.31
N ILE A 135 8.99 4.90 8.85
CA ILE A 135 9.58 4.86 10.20
C ILE A 135 8.50 4.53 11.24
N CYS A 136 7.36 5.22 11.21
CA CYS A 136 6.25 4.98 12.13
C CYS A 136 5.72 3.55 12.02
N MET A 137 5.52 3.02 10.80
CA MET A 137 5.06 1.64 10.58
C MET A 137 6.00 0.60 11.20
N TYR A 138 7.31 0.76 11.00
CA TYR A 138 8.31 -0.14 11.60
C TYR A 138 8.43 0.04 13.11
N LEU A 139 8.30 1.27 13.62
CA LEU A 139 8.26 1.53 15.07
C LEU A 139 7.04 0.89 15.72
N THR A 140 5.86 0.91 15.07
CA THR A 140 4.68 0.17 15.54
C THR A 140 4.99 -1.31 15.66
N GLY A 141 5.56 -1.95 14.63
CA GLY A 141 5.95 -3.36 14.70
C GLY A 141 6.95 -3.65 15.81
N LEU A 142 7.97 -2.81 15.94
CA LEU A 142 8.98 -2.94 16.98
C LEU A 142 8.35 -2.87 18.37
N ALA A 143 7.39 -1.95 18.60
CA ALA A 143 6.69 -1.80 19.87
C ALA A 143 5.91 -3.07 20.25
N PHE A 144 5.31 -3.79 19.29
CA PHE A 144 4.68 -5.09 19.54
C PHE A 144 5.73 -6.17 19.85
N ILE A 145 6.85 -6.19 19.13
CA ILE A 145 7.92 -7.18 19.31
C ILE A 145 8.60 -7.03 20.68
N ILE A 146 8.85 -5.81 21.14
CA ILE A 146 9.52 -5.56 22.44
C ILE A 146 8.54 -5.47 23.61
N GLY A 147 7.23 -5.48 23.35
CA GLY A 147 6.17 -5.41 24.36
C GLY A 147 6.36 -6.34 25.57
N PRO A 148 6.80 -7.61 25.39
CA PRO A 148 7.11 -8.53 26.49
C PRO A 148 8.16 -8.03 27.47
N ALA A 149 9.09 -7.16 27.07
CA ALA A 149 10.08 -6.60 27.98
C ALA A 149 9.46 -5.64 29.03
N PHE A 150 8.25 -5.15 28.77
CA PHE A 150 7.52 -4.20 29.59
C PHE A 150 6.21 -4.79 30.16
N SER A 151 6.00 -6.10 29.99
CA SER A 151 4.75 -6.81 30.30
C SER A 151 5.08 -8.16 30.94
N PRO A 152 4.19 -8.76 31.74
CA PRO A 152 4.37 -10.13 32.23
C PRO A 152 4.32 -11.19 31.12
N ALA A 153 3.97 -10.82 29.89
CA ALA A 153 3.93 -11.73 28.75
C ALA A 153 5.33 -12.30 28.42
N SER A 154 5.39 -13.60 28.09
CA SER A 154 6.64 -14.27 27.73
C SER A 154 7.03 -14.09 26.26
N PHE A 155 6.08 -13.78 25.39
CA PHE A 155 6.26 -13.70 23.94
C PHE A 155 5.52 -12.50 23.35
N PRO A 156 5.95 -11.97 22.18
CA PRO A 156 5.28 -10.86 21.50
C PRO A 156 3.81 -11.10 21.20
N ALA A 157 3.46 -12.34 20.91
CA ALA A 157 2.09 -12.79 20.65
C ALA A 157 1.65 -13.76 21.75
N ASP A 158 0.40 -13.61 22.20
CA ASP A 158 -0.26 -14.46 23.20
C ASP A 158 -0.73 -15.79 22.55
N ALA A 159 0.19 -16.47 21.85
CA ALA A 159 -0.07 -17.70 21.09
C ALA A 159 0.09 -18.95 21.97
N GLU A 160 -0.85 -19.89 21.85
CA GLU A 160 -0.85 -21.15 22.61
C GLU A 160 -0.38 -22.31 21.74
N TYR A 161 0.61 -23.05 22.22
CA TYR A 161 1.24 -24.14 21.47
C TYR A 161 0.88 -25.52 22.06
N PRO A 162 0.64 -26.54 21.22
CA PRO A 162 0.24 -27.88 21.68
C PRO A 162 1.40 -28.70 22.29
N PHE A 163 2.59 -28.11 22.44
CA PHE A 163 3.80 -28.75 22.97
C PHE A 163 4.38 -27.95 24.14
N GLN A 164 5.18 -28.61 24.97
CA GLN A 164 5.74 -27.98 26.17
C GLN A 164 6.79 -26.90 25.84
N ILE A 165 6.60 -25.69 26.39
CA ILE A 165 7.44 -24.51 26.13
C ILE A 165 8.51 -24.30 27.24
N ASN A 166 8.80 -25.34 28.03
CA ASN A 166 9.63 -25.21 29.23
C ASN A 166 11.12 -25.02 28.90
N TYR A 167 11.60 -25.53 27.77
CA TYR A 167 13.01 -25.48 27.38
C TYR A 167 13.42 -24.11 26.81
N LYS A 168 14.54 -23.57 27.30
CA LYS A 168 15.08 -22.27 26.85
C LYS A 168 15.28 -22.19 25.33
N SER A 169 15.78 -23.25 24.71
CA SER A 169 16.00 -23.30 23.26
C SER A 169 14.71 -23.16 22.46
N ILE A 170 13.61 -23.79 22.91
CA ILE A 170 12.29 -23.67 22.27
C ILE A 170 11.77 -22.24 22.40
N LYS A 171 11.90 -21.61 23.57
CA LYS A 171 11.52 -20.21 23.77
C LYS A 171 12.25 -19.27 22.81
N VAL A 172 13.56 -19.47 22.62
CA VAL A 172 14.35 -18.67 21.67
C VAL A 172 13.86 -18.86 20.23
N ILE A 173 13.59 -20.09 19.81
CA ILE A 173 13.09 -20.37 18.45
C ILE A 173 11.73 -19.71 18.22
N ILE A 174 10.79 -19.83 19.17
CA ILE A 174 9.46 -19.19 19.08
C ILE A 174 9.61 -17.68 19.01
N TYR A 175 10.43 -17.08 19.87
CA TYR A 175 10.62 -15.63 19.89
C TYR A 175 11.20 -15.12 18.57
N LEU A 176 12.21 -15.80 18.01
CA LEU A 176 12.79 -15.46 16.71
C LEU A 176 11.76 -15.58 15.59
N GLN A 177 10.95 -16.63 15.59
CA GLN A 177 9.89 -16.84 14.61
C GLN A 177 8.83 -15.73 14.68
N GLN A 178 8.32 -15.42 15.86
CA GLN A 178 7.36 -14.34 16.06
C GLN A 178 7.94 -12.96 15.70
N THR A 179 9.22 -12.72 16.00
CA THR A 179 9.91 -11.48 15.61
C THR A 179 10.02 -11.35 14.10
N LEU A 180 10.40 -12.43 13.40
CA LEU A 180 10.48 -12.45 11.94
C LEU A 180 9.10 -12.17 11.31
N VAL A 181 8.06 -12.87 11.78
CA VAL A 181 6.69 -12.65 11.31
C VAL A 181 6.21 -11.23 11.61
N GLY A 182 6.52 -10.68 12.77
CA GLY A 182 6.20 -9.31 13.14
C GLY A 182 6.81 -8.28 12.17
N PHE A 183 8.08 -8.43 11.81
CA PHE A 183 8.73 -7.59 10.80
C PHE A 183 8.17 -7.81 9.38
N GLN A 184 7.75 -9.04 9.05
CA GLN A 184 7.08 -9.30 7.78
C GLN A 184 5.73 -8.59 7.71
N CYS A 185 4.91 -8.67 8.76
CA CYS A 185 3.63 -7.95 8.86
C CYS A 185 3.81 -6.44 8.65
N THR A 186 4.81 -5.80 9.28
CA THR A 186 5.03 -4.36 9.08
C THR A 186 5.55 -4.01 7.68
N ALA A 187 6.41 -4.85 7.11
CA ALA A 187 6.85 -4.67 5.74
C ALA A 187 5.68 -4.84 4.73
N HIS A 188 4.70 -5.68 5.05
CA HIS A 188 3.47 -5.83 4.26
C HIS A 188 2.60 -4.57 4.27
N ILE A 189 2.47 -3.87 5.41
CA ILE A 189 1.84 -2.55 5.46
C ILE A 189 2.60 -1.56 4.55
N CYS A 190 3.93 -1.65 4.46
CA CYS A 190 4.75 -0.83 3.57
C CYS A 190 4.54 -1.13 2.07
N LEU A 191 3.80 -2.16 1.68
CA LEU A 191 3.35 -2.32 0.28
C LEU A 191 2.48 -1.15 -0.17
N SER A 192 1.89 -0.41 0.77
CA SER A 192 1.24 0.88 0.50
C SER A 192 2.19 1.89 -0.13
N VAL A 193 3.42 2.01 0.39
CA VAL A 193 4.44 2.89 -0.16
C VAL A 193 4.91 2.42 -1.53
N PHE A 194 5.00 1.09 -1.73
CA PHE A 194 5.31 0.52 -3.04
C PHE A 194 4.22 0.85 -4.08
N GLY A 195 2.94 0.64 -3.75
CA GLY A 195 1.84 1.01 -4.64
C GLY A 195 1.81 2.51 -4.92
N ALA A 196 2.02 3.33 -3.90
CA ALA A 196 2.07 4.78 -4.02
C ALA A 196 3.20 5.29 -4.91
N LEU A 197 4.39 4.69 -4.84
CA LEU A 197 5.52 5.02 -5.72
C LEU A 197 5.13 4.88 -7.20
N LEU A 198 4.48 3.77 -7.56
CA LEU A 198 4.05 3.52 -8.94
C LEU A 198 2.94 4.46 -9.39
N LEU A 199 2.00 4.78 -8.50
CA LEU A 199 0.94 5.77 -8.78
C LEU A 199 1.51 7.18 -8.96
N TRP A 200 2.45 7.60 -8.12
CA TRP A 200 3.15 8.88 -8.25
C TRP A 200 3.99 8.97 -9.52
N PHE A 201 4.73 7.91 -9.85
CA PHE A 201 5.47 7.82 -11.10
C PHE A 201 4.53 7.97 -12.30
N THR A 202 3.38 7.28 -12.28
CA THR A 202 2.35 7.39 -13.31
C THR A 202 1.81 8.83 -13.43
N ALA A 203 1.50 9.48 -12.31
CA ALA A 203 1.05 10.87 -12.30
C ALA A 203 2.10 11.83 -12.89
N ALA A 204 3.37 11.65 -12.53
CA ALA A 204 4.48 12.43 -13.07
C ALA A 204 4.66 12.22 -14.59
N ARG A 205 4.46 10.99 -15.09
CA ARG A 205 4.49 10.70 -16.54
C ARG A 205 3.37 11.43 -17.30
N PHE A 206 2.18 11.56 -16.71
CA PHE A 206 1.13 12.41 -17.28
C PHE A 206 1.51 13.89 -17.27
N GLU A 207 2.18 14.40 -16.23
CA GLU A 207 2.68 15.78 -16.22
C GLU A 207 3.76 16.01 -17.29
N CYS A 208 4.68 15.07 -17.49
CA CYS A 208 5.64 15.13 -18.60
C CYS A 208 4.92 15.24 -19.95
N LEU A 209 3.90 14.41 -20.16
CA LEU A 209 3.08 14.45 -21.38
C LEU A 209 2.38 15.81 -21.55
N ILE A 210 1.81 16.38 -20.48
CA ILE A 210 1.18 17.71 -20.51
C ILE A 210 2.19 18.78 -20.97
N VAL A 211 3.43 18.72 -20.51
CA VAL A 211 4.49 19.65 -20.94
C VAL A 211 4.82 19.50 -22.42
N GLU A 212 4.84 18.28 -22.95
CA GLU A 212 5.04 18.03 -24.39
C GLU A 212 3.84 18.52 -25.22
N LEU A 213 2.62 18.26 -24.76
CA LEU A 213 1.39 18.68 -25.43
C LEU A 213 1.32 20.20 -25.64
N LYS A 214 1.79 20.98 -24.66
CA LYS A 214 1.83 22.45 -24.75
C LYS A 214 2.79 22.99 -25.81
N LYS A 215 3.70 22.17 -26.32
CA LYS A 215 4.69 22.54 -27.35
C LYS A 215 4.27 22.12 -28.76
N ILE A 216 3.10 21.52 -28.92
CA ILE A 216 2.62 21.04 -30.21
C ILE A 216 2.36 22.20 -31.15
N THR A 217 2.95 22.14 -32.34
CA THR A 217 2.70 23.09 -33.43
C THR A 217 2.10 22.44 -34.68
N ASN A 218 2.20 21.12 -34.81
CA ASN A 218 1.79 20.39 -36.02
C ASN A 218 1.14 19.02 -35.70
N ILE A 219 0.56 18.41 -36.74
CA ILE A 219 -0.15 17.11 -36.62
C ILE A 219 0.79 15.96 -36.27
N SER A 220 2.01 15.93 -36.81
CA SER A 220 2.94 14.83 -36.56
C SER A 220 3.34 14.76 -35.09
N MET A 221 3.59 15.91 -34.44
CA MET A 221 3.84 16.00 -33.01
C MET A 221 2.60 15.59 -32.19
N LEU A 222 1.39 15.97 -32.63
CA LEU A 222 0.15 15.55 -31.98
C LEU A 222 0.00 14.01 -32.00
N ILE A 223 0.22 13.38 -33.16
CA ILE A 223 0.15 11.92 -33.30
C ILE A 223 1.16 11.23 -32.37
N VAL A 224 2.39 11.76 -32.27
CA VAL A 224 3.41 11.24 -31.34
C VAL A 224 2.95 11.36 -29.89
N CYS A 225 2.38 12.51 -29.49
CA CYS A 225 1.88 12.72 -28.14
C CYS A 225 0.68 11.82 -27.82
N ILE A 226 -0.23 11.60 -28.76
CA ILE A 226 -1.37 10.65 -28.60
C ILE A 226 -0.85 9.23 -28.40
N LYS A 227 0.14 8.79 -29.19
CA LYS A 227 0.77 7.47 -29.02
C LYS A 227 1.40 7.34 -27.63
N LYS A 228 2.15 8.35 -27.18
CA LYS A 228 2.71 8.40 -25.82
C LYS A 228 1.62 8.35 -24.75
N GLN A 229 0.52 9.10 -24.94
CA GLN A 229 -0.60 9.07 -24.02
C GLN A 229 -1.21 7.68 -23.90
N LEU A 230 -1.51 7.01 -25.02
CA LEU A 230 -2.07 5.66 -25.00
C LEU A 230 -1.14 4.68 -24.28
N HIS A 231 0.17 4.83 -24.47
CA HIS A 231 1.17 4.04 -23.77
C HIS A 231 1.14 4.28 -22.24
N ILE A 232 1.17 5.54 -21.78
CA ILE A 232 1.09 5.87 -20.35
C ILE A 232 -0.24 5.39 -19.75
N ARG A 233 -1.36 5.49 -20.49
CA ARG A 233 -2.66 4.95 -20.05
C ARG A 233 -2.63 3.43 -19.87
N ARG A 234 -1.98 2.69 -20.78
CA ARG A 234 -1.81 1.24 -20.65
C ARG A 234 -0.94 0.88 -19.45
N TYR A 235 0.14 1.62 -19.22
CA TYR A 235 0.99 1.46 -18.04
C TYR A 235 0.19 1.67 -16.75
N ALA A 236 -0.52 2.79 -16.64
CA ALA A 236 -1.35 3.12 -15.49
C ALA A 236 -2.42 2.05 -15.20
N LYS A 237 -3.06 1.51 -16.23
CA LYS A 237 -4.00 0.38 -16.08
C LYS A 237 -3.33 -0.87 -15.50
N LYS A 238 -2.09 -1.19 -15.92
CA LYS A 238 -1.33 -2.30 -15.34
C LYS A 238 -0.98 -2.05 -13.88
N VAL A 239 -0.61 -0.82 -13.51
CA VAL A 239 -0.37 -0.44 -12.10
C VAL A 239 -1.64 -0.66 -11.27
N VAL A 240 -2.78 -0.14 -11.72
CA VAL A 240 -4.08 -0.31 -11.05
C VAL A 240 -4.45 -1.79 -10.91
N ILE A 241 -4.32 -2.58 -11.97
CA ILE A 241 -4.61 -4.03 -11.93
C ILE A 241 -3.68 -4.78 -10.96
N GLY A 242 -2.43 -4.32 -10.81
CA GLY A 242 -1.46 -4.89 -9.90
C GLY A 242 -1.84 -4.71 -8.43
N PHE A 243 -2.38 -3.54 -8.06
CA PHE A 243 -2.60 -3.17 -6.65
C PHE A 243 -4.06 -3.11 -6.20
N ARG A 244 -5.05 -3.11 -7.11
CA ARG A 244 -6.46 -2.92 -6.73
C ARG A 244 -6.93 -3.89 -5.64
N PHE A 245 -6.55 -5.17 -5.72
CA PHE A 245 -6.95 -6.17 -4.73
C PHE A 245 -6.14 -6.06 -3.43
N ILE A 246 -4.86 -5.64 -3.49
CA ILE A 246 -4.06 -5.36 -2.30
C ILE A 246 -4.71 -4.22 -1.50
N ILE A 247 -5.12 -3.15 -2.20
CA ILE A 247 -5.78 -1.98 -1.59
C ILE A 247 -7.13 -2.36 -1.01
N LEU A 248 -7.94 -3.15 -1.74
CA LEU A 248 -9.23 -3.62 -1.25
C LEU A 248 -9.07 -4.42 0.05
N CYS A 249 -8.12 -5.36 0.09
CA CYS A 249 -7.83 -6.13 1.28
C CYS A 249 -7.37 -5.24 2.44
N ALA A 250 -6.48 -4.28 2.19
CA ALA A 250 -6.01 -3.34 3.20
C ALA A 250 -7.16 -2.51 3.79
N ILE A 251 -8.09 -2.01 2.97
CA ILE A 251 -9.27 -1.26 3.43
C ILE A 251 -10.19 -2.16 4.28
N GLY A 252 -10.51 -3.37 3.80
CA GLY A 252 -11.39 -4.29 4.54
C GLY A 252 -10.81 -4.69 5.90
N ILE A 253 -9.52 -5.03 5.92
CA ILE A 253 -8.78 -5.38 7.14
C ILE A 253 -8.68 -4.19 8.09
N SER A 254 -8.37 -3.01 7.58
CA SER A 254 -8.33 -1.79 8.38
C SER A 254 -9.69 -1.47 8.99
N THR A 255 -10.78 -1.64 8.24
CA THR A 255 -12.14 -1.43 8.75
C THR A 255 -12.45 -2.38 9.90
N PHE A 256 -12.12 -3.66 9.74
CA PHE A 256 -12.29 -4.66 10.78
C PHE A 256 -11.45 -4.33 12.03
N ALA A 257 -10.18 -3.99 11.85
CA ALA A 257 -9.29 -3.61 12.95
C ALA A 257 -9.75 -2.33 13.68
N LEU A 258 -10.31 -1.36 12.97
CA LEU A 258 -10.91 -0.15 13.55
C LEU A 258 -12.10 -0.51 14.46
N THR A 259 -12.98 -1.40 14.02
CA THR A 259 -14.11 -1.85 14.84
C THR A 259 -13.64 -2.55 16.12
N LEU A 260 -12.63 -3.43 15.99
CA LEU A 260 -12.01 -4.15 17.09
C LEU A 260 -11.35 -3.19 18.10
N GLY A 261 -10.55 -2.26 17.61
CA GLY A 261 -9.88 -1.26 18.45
C GLY A 261 -10.87 -0.32 19.14
N GLY A 262 -12.00 0.00 18.51
CA GLY A 262 -13.07 0.78 19.11
C GLY A 262 -13.62 0.14 20.40
N VAL A 263 -13.89 -1.16 20.37
CA VAL A 263 -14.38 -1.91 21.54
C VAL A 263 -13.35 -1.94 22.68
N ILE A 264 -12.06 -2.15 22.36
CA ILE A 264 -10.98 -2.19 23.37
C ILE A 264 -10.81 -0.84 24.07
N MET A 265 -10.98 0.25 23.34
CA MET A 265 -10.90 1.59 23.90
C MET A 265 -11.98 1.84 24.96
N ILE A 266 -13.18 1.29 24.76
CA ILE A 266 -14.33 1.42 25.67
C ILE A 266 -14.17 0.49 26.89
N LYS A 267 -13.73 -0.76 26.69
CA LYS A 267 -13.56 -1.73 27.78
C LYS A 267 -12.44 -1.34 28.75
N LYS A 268 -12.47 -1.90 29.97
CA LYS A 268 -11.40 -1.79 30.98
C LYS A 268 -10.20 -2.65 30.58
N ALA A 269 -9.44 -2.18 29.59
CA ALA A 269 -8.16 -2.78 29.17
C ALA A 269 -6.96 -2.05 29.79
N PRO A 270 -5.81 -2.71 29.98
CA PRO A 270 -4.58 -2.06 30.46
C PRO A 270 -4.18 -0.88 29.55
N PHE A 271 -3.63 0.19 30.15
CA PHE A 271 -3.24 1.41 29.43
C PHE A 271 -2.32 1.11 28.23
N ILE A 272 -1.34 0.22 28.43
CA ILE A 272 -0.38 -0.17 27.38
C ILE A 272 -1.09 -0.79 26.16
N VAL A 273 -2.14 -1.58 26.37
CA VAL A 273 -2.92 -2.21 25.30
C VAL A 273 -3.70 -1.16 24.52
N LYS A 274 -4.30 -0.19 25.21
CA LYS A 274 -4.99 0.94 24.56
C LYS A 274 -4.03 1.73 23.66
N VAL A 275 -2.82 2.03 24.15
CA VAL A 275 -1.78 2.71 23.35
C VAL A 275 -1.37 1.88 22.12
N GLN A 276 -1.20 0.57 22.26
CA GLN A 276 -0.88 -0.33 21.14
C GLN A 276 -1.99 -0.30 20.06
N PHE A 277 -3.27 -0.33 20.47
CA PHE A 277 -4.37 -0.26 19.51
C PHE A 277 -4.53 1.12 18.88
N ILE A 278 -4.31 2.21 19.61
CA ILE A 278 -4.30 3.56 19.03
C ILE A 278 -3.20 3.68 17.96
N THR A 279 -1.98 3.22 18.26
CA THR A 279 -0.88 3.27 17.30
C THR A 279 -1.14 2.39 16.08
N LEU A 280 -1.73 1.20 16.27
CA LEU A 280 -2.18 0.33 15.17
C LEU A 280 -3.21 1.03 14.28
N ILE A 281 -4.25 1.63 14.88
CA ILE A 281 -5.30 2.37 14.15
C ILE A 281 -4.69 3.50 13.32
N LEU A 282 -3.83 4.33 13.93
CA LEU A 282 -3.18 5.44 13.22
C LEU A 282 -2.33 4.95 12.05
N THR A 283 -1.63 3.83 12.21
CA THR A 283 -0.85 3.20 11.15
C THR A 283 -1.72 2.71 10.00
N LEU A 284 -2.85 2.06 10.28
CA LEU A 284 -3.80 1.58 9.27
C LEU A 284 -4.51 2.72 8.53
N LEU A 285 -4.90 3.79 9.23
CA LEU A 285 -5.43 5.00 8.59
C LEU A 285 -4.40 5.64 7.66
N THR A 286 -3.14 5.69 8.11
CA THR A 286 -2.01 6.19 7.30
C THR A 286 -1.78 5.31 6.07
N GLU A 287 -1.89 3.98 6.19
CA GLU A 287 -1.80 3.04 5.07
C GLU A 287 -2.82 3.35 3.98
N ILE A 288 -4.08 3.59 4.35
CA ILE A 288 -5.13 3.92 3.38
C ILE A 288 -4.85 5.28 2.74
N TYR A 289 -4.45 6.28 3.53
CA TYR A 289 -4.14 7.62 3.00
C TYR A 289 -2.99 7.58 1.97
N ILE A 290 -1.97 6.77 2.24
CA ILE A 290 -0.83 6.53 1.34
C ILE A 290 -1.29 6.07 -0.04
N TYR A 291 -2.33 5.23 -0.14
CA TYR A 291 -2.89 4.84 -1.43
C TYR A 291 -3.77 5.95 -2.05
N THR A 292 -4.63 6.58 -1.26
CA THR A 292 -5.65 7.52 -1.78
C THR A 292 -5.04 8.79 -2.36
N TRP A 293 -3.97 9.30 -1.74
CA TRP A 293 -3.36 10.57 -2.15
C TRP A 293 -2.76 10.54 -3.57
N PRO A 294 -1.86 9.60 -3.92
CA PRO A 294 -1.36 9.49 -5.29
C PRO A 294 -2.42 9.01 -6.28
N ALA A 295 -3.39 8.18 -5.85
CA ALA A 295 -4.49 7.76 -6.72
C ALA A 295 -5.34 8.96 -7.19
N ASN A 296 -5.71 9.85 -6.26
CA ASN A 296 -6.41 11.09 -6.58
C ASN A 296 -5.59 11.96 -7.54
N HIS A 297 -4.30 12.13 -7.24
CA HIS A 297 -3.43 12.96 -8.07
C HIS A 297 -3.21 12.38 -9.47
N MET A 298 -3.11 11.05 -9.60
CA MET A 298 -3.04 10.37 -10.89
C MET A 298 -4.33 10.58 -11.70
N LYS A 299 -5.49 10.48 -11.05
CA LYS A 299 -6.79 10.78 -11.66
C LYS A 299 -6.80 12.22 -12.20
N ASP A 300 -6.45 13.19 -11.37
CA ASP A 300 -6.42 14.62 -11.74
C ASP A 300 -5.47 14.86 -12.92
N MET A 301 -4.25 14.32 -12.87
CA MET A 301 -3.30 14.46 -13.97
C MET A 301 -3.80 13.79 -15.26
N SER A 302 -4.53 12.68 -15.17
CA SER A 302 -5.12 12.03 -16.35
C SER A 302 -6.21 12.89 -17.02
N ILE A 303 -6.97 13.67 -16.23
CA ILE A 303 -7.99 14.62 -16.72
C ILE A 303 -7.32 15.86 -17.30
N ASN A 304 -6.28 16.37 -16.64
CA ASN A 304 -5.52 17.54 -17.09
C ASN A 304 -4.86 17.33 -18.45
N VAL A 305 -4.55 16.08 -18.83
CA VAL A 305 -4.10 15.76 -20.19
C VAL A 305 -5.17 16.12 -21.22
N SER A 306 -6.44 15.73 -20.98
CA SER A 306 -7.56 16.07 -21.86
C SER A 306 -7.73 17.59 -21.97
N GLN A 307 -7.71 18.28 -20.84
CA GLN A 307 -7.80 19.75 -20.81
C GLN A 307 -6.64 20.41 -21.57
N SER A 308 -5.43 19.86 -21.44
CA SER A 308 -4.25 20.39 -22.14
C SER A 308 -4.35 20.22 -23.65
N ILE A 309 -4.96 19.13 -24.13
CA ILE A 309 -5.24 18.92 -25.56
C ILE A 309 -6.27 19.93 -26.07
N TYR A 310 -7.34 20.16 -25.30
CA TYR A 310 -8.37 21.14 -25.65
C TYR A 310 -7.80 22.56 -25.77
N ASN A 311 -6.84 22.91 -24.90
CA ASN A 311 -6.20 24.23 -24.87
C ASN A 311 -5.16 24.45 -25.99
N ILE A 312 -4.86 23.44 -26.81
CA ILE A 312 -4.03 23.64 -28.01
C ILE A 312 -4.78 24.55 -28.98
N THR A 313 -4.08 25.31 -29.81
CA THR A 313 -4.67 26.13 -30.89
C THR A 313 -5.20 25.29 -32.06
N TRP A 314 -5.86 24.15 -31.77
CA TRP A 314 -6.33 23.16 -32.74
C TRP A 314 -7.32 23.74 -33.76
N TYR A 315 -8.11 24.75 -33.38
CA TYR A 315 -9.05 25.43 -34.26
C TYR A 315 -8.37 26.26 -35.37
N LYS A 316 -7.08 26.61 -35.23
CA LYS A 316 -6.27 27.25 -36.28
C LYS A 316 -5.51 26.23 -37.14
N GLN A 317 -5.63 24.94 -36.83
CA GLN A 317 -4.90 23.87 -37.50
C GLN A 317 -5.74 23.25 -38.62
N THR A 318 -5.12 22.40 -39.43
CA THR A 318 -5.82 21.71 -40.53
C THR A 318 -7.05 20.94 -40.07
N LEU A 319 -8.05 20.77 -40.95
CA LEU A 319 -9.28 20.02 -40.66
C LEU A 319 -9.00 18.60 -40.13
N ARG A 320 -7.92 17.96 -40.61
CA ARG A 320 -7.48 16.66 -40.11
C ARG A 320 -7.09 16.72 -38.63
N MET A 321 -6.31 17.73 -38.23
CA MET A 321 -5.92 17.94 -36.84
C MET A 321 -7.14 18.18 -35.94
N GLN A 322 -8.11 18.96 -36.42
CA GLN A 322 -9.34 19.23 -35.67
C GLN A 322 -10.13 17.94 -35.40
N LYS A 323 -10.29 17.08 -36.42
CA LYS A 323 -10.95 15.77 -36.28
C LYS A 323 -10.20 14.82 -35.34
N ASP A 324 -8.87 14.79 -35.42
CA ASP A 324 -8.03 13.96 -34.56
C ASP A 324 -8.14 14.41 -33.08
N VAL A 325 -8.07 15.72 -32.82
CA VAL A 325 -8.24 16.29 -31.47
C VAL A 325 -9.63 15.98 -30.92
N LEU A 326 -10.69 16.18 -31.71
CA LEU A 326 -12.05 15.87 -31.29
C LEU A 326 -12.21 14.40 -30.91
N THR A 327 -11.67 13.49 -31.73
CA THR A 327 -11.67 12.04 -31.45
C THR A 327 -10.99 11.74 -30.12
N VAL A 328 -9.82 12.34 -29.89
CA VAL A 328 -9.06 12.13 -28.65
C VAL A 328 -9.83 12.64 -27.43
N LEU A 329 -10.45 13.81 -27.50
CA LEU A 329 -11.24 14.38 -26.42
C LEU A 329 -12.49 13.53 -26.12
N MET A 330 -13.17 13.02 -27.15
CA MET A 330 -14.35 12.17 -26.99
C MET A 330 -14.05 10.83 -26.30
N TYR A 331 -12.94 10.17 -26.65
CA TYR A 331 -12.63 8.81 -26.18
C TYR A 331 -11.71 8.76 -24.95
N GLN A 332 -11.34 9.91 -24.38
CA GLN A 332 -10.51 9.97 -23.19
C GLN A 332 -11.32 9.82 -21.90
N GLN A 333 -11.20 8.66 -21.27
CA GLN A 333 -11.71 8.44 -19.91
C GLN A 333 -10.63 8.70 -18.85
N PRO A 334 -10.95 9.28 -17.68
CA PRO A 334 -9.99 9.40 -16.59
C PRO A 334 -9.47 8.03 -16.14
N ILE A 335 -8.23 7.98 -15.63
CA ILE A 335 -7.71 6.75 -15.02
C ILE A 335 -8.06 6.77 -13.55
N ILE A 336 -8.96 5.85 -13.20
CA ILE A 336 -9.49 5.74 -11.86
C ILE A 336 -9.07 4.38 -11.28
N LEU A 337 -8.74 4.39 -9.99
CA LEU A 337 -8.58 3.19 -9.21
C LEU A 337 -9.92 2.87 -8.55
N SER A 338 -10.64 1.90 -9.10
CA SER A 338 -11.89 1.39 -8.56
C SER A 338 -11.98 -0.12 -8.79
N ILE A 339 -12.88 -0.77 -8.07
CA ILE A 339 -13.28 -2.16 -8.31
C ILE A 339 -14.78 -2.15 -8.47
N ASN A 340 -15.25 -2.52 -9.67
CA ASN A 340 -16.66 -2.60 -9.98
C ASN A 340 -17.41 -3.32 -8.85
N CYS A 341 -18.51 -2.71 -8.40
CA CYS A 341 -19.42 -3.19 -7.36
C CYS A 341 -18.88 -3.22 -5.91
N ILE A 342 -17.58 -3.05 -5.66
CA ILE A 342 -17.00 -3.24 -4.32
C ILE A 342 -16.31 -1.99 -3.80
N LEU A 343 -15.41 -1.39 -4.59
CA LEU A 343 -14.62 -0.24 -4.18
C LEU A 343 -14.97 0.94 -5.10
N PRO A 344 -15.61 2.02 -4.58
CA PRO A 344 -15.81 3.24 -5.34
C PRO A 344 -14.45 3.87 -5.70
N GLU A 345 -14.49 5.00 -6.38
CA GLU A 345 -13.28 5.67 -6.83
C GLU A 345 -12.36 6.05 -5.66
N LEU A 346 -11.15 5.48 -5.63
CA LEU A 346 -10.17 5.75 -4.60
C LEU A 346 -9.63 7.18 -4.75
N THR A 347 -10.18 8.08 -3.95
CA THR A 347 -9.96 9.52 -3.99
C THR A 347 -9.74 10.06 -2.58
N LEU A 348 -9.31 11.31 -2.45
CA LEU A 348 -9.25 11.97 -1.14
C LEU A 348 -10.64 12.13 -0.52
N HIS A 349 -11.67 12.34 -1.34
CA HIS A 349 -13.06 12.35 -0.89
C HIS A 349 -13.45 11.00 -0.25
N TYR A 350 -13.10 9.89 -0.89
CA TYR A 350 -13.31 8.56 -0.32
C TYR A 350 -12.63 8.41 1.05
N TYR A 351 -11.40 8.90 1.19
CA TYR A 351 -10.69 8.86 2.48
C TYR A 351 -11.40 9.67 3.58
N CYS A 352 -11.91 10.87 3.26
CA CYS A 352 -12.68 11.66 4.21
C CYS A 352 -13.97 10.95 4.64
N SER A 353 -14.72 10.37 3.68
CA SER A 353 -15.91 9.57 3.98
C SER A 353 -15.57 8.34 4.82
N TYR A 354 -14.46 7.65 4.52
CA TYR A 354 -13.97 6.51 5.27
C TYR A 354 -13.66 6.88 6.73
N LEU A 355 -12.96 8.00 6.97
CA LEU A 355 -12.70 8.51 8.32
C LEU A 355 -14.00 8.84 9.07
N SER A 356 -14.93 9.54 8.41
CA SER A 356 -16.24 9.86 8.99
C SER A 356 -16.98 8.60 9.42
N ASN A 357 -17.01 7.58 8.57
CA ASN A 357 -17.65 6.30 8.88
C ASN A 357 -16.97 5.58 10.05
N ALA A 358 -15.63 5.62 10.14
CA ALA A 358 -14.90 5.04 11.27
C ALA A 358 -15.28 5.72 12.59
N PHE A 359 -15.37 7.06 12.62
CA PHE A 359 -15.84 7.80 13.79
C PHE A 359 -17.30 7.50 14.13
N SER A 360 -18.19 7.42 13.14
CA SER A 360 -19.59 7.06 13.33
C SER A 360 -19.75 5.66 13.93
N ILE A 361 -19.01 4.67 13.41
CA ILE A 361 -18.99 3.30 13.95
C ILE A 361 -18.50 3.32 15.41
N PHE A 362 -17.42 4.04 15.71
CA PHE A 362 -16.90 4.16 17.06
C PHE A 362 -17.93 4.72 18.04
N THR A 363 -18.60 5.81 17.66
CA THR A 363 -19.66 6.42 18.48
C THR A 363 -20.84 5.48 18.67
N ALA A 364 -21.28 4.77 17.62
CA ALA A 364 -22.38 3.82 17.73
C ALA A 364 -22.04 2.64 18.66
N ILE A 365 -20.85 2.06 18.51
CA ILE A 365 -20.35 1.00 19.41
C ILE A 365 -20.30 1.50 20.85
N ARG A 366 -19.86 2.74 21.07
CA ARG A 366 -19.81 3.34 22.40
C ARG A 366 -21.19 3.42 23.04
N VAL A 367 -22.18 3.96 22.35
CA VAL A 367 -23.56 4.07 22.85
C VAL A 367 -24.12 2.68 23.20
N ILE A 368 -23.97 1.70 22.30
CA ILE A 368 -24.48 0.33 22.53
C ILE A 368 -23.82 -0.32 23.76
N ILE A 369 -22.52 -0.12 23.97
CA ILE A 369 -21.81 -0.72 25.11
C ILE A 369 -22.16 0.00 26.42
N GLU A 370 -22.32 1.33 26.40
CA GLU A 370 -22.73 2.12 27.56
C GLU A 370 -24.17 1.76 27.99
N ASP A 371 -25.12 1.68 27.04
CA ASP A 371 -26.53 1.31 27.30
C ASP A 371 -26.70 -0.11 27.85
N ASN A 372 -25.82 -1.06 27.48
CA ASN A 372 -25.84 -2.42 28.04
C ASN A 372 -25.14 -2.53 29.41
N SER A 373 -24.52 -1.46 29.89
CA SER A 373 -23.82 -1.42 31.19
C SER A 373 -24.60 -0.70 32.29
N SER A 374 -25.72 -0.06 31.93
CA SER A 374 -26.79 0.42 32.82
C SER A 374 -27.88 -0.62 32.96
#